data_AF-A0A6T7W3L8-F1
#
_entry.id   AF-A0A6T7W3L8-F1
#
_cell.length_a   1.000
_cell.length_b   1.000
_cell.length_c   1.000
_cell.angle_alpha   90.00
_cell.angle_beta   90.00
_cell.angle_gamma   90.00
#
_symmetry.space_group_name_H-M   'P 1'
#
loop_
_entity.id
_entity.type
_entity.pdbx_description
1 polymer ?
#
loop_
_entity_poly.entity_id
_entity_poly.type
_entity_poly.pdbx_seq_one_letter_code
_entity_poly.pdbx_strand_id
1 'polypeptide(L)'
;MTYNDVSMLENHHLAVAFALFSSAGCDWTAALTEEQYRDFRETVVVMVLGTDMRAHFDHLTRFKSKIAGEGFTQHMDRKELRFLLLIALHAADVCNPTKPSPVTHRRHAVHDAFSFDACLQFAR
;
A
#
# COMPACT_ATOMS: atom_id res chain seq x y z
N MET A 1 -5.65 14.31 17.37
CA MET A 1 -5.56 12.89 17.73
C MET A 1 -6.82 12.22 17.22
N THR A 2 -6.83 11.80 15.96
CA THR A 2 -7.99 11.12 15.34
C THR A 2 -7.46 10.18 14.27
N TYR A 3 -6.64 9.22 14.70
CA TYR A 3 -6.59 7.94 13.98
C TYR A 3 -7.92 7.28 14.31
N ASN A 4 -8.82 7.25 13.34
CA ASN A 4 -9.87 6.23 13.34
C ASN A 4 -9.14 4.89 13.51
N ASP A 5 -9.61 3.95 14.33
CA ASP A 5 -8.91 2.68 14.66
C ASP A 5 -8.73 1.70 13.47
N VAL A 6 -8.85 2.23 12.25
CA VAL A 6 -8.74 1.59 10.95
C VAL A 6 -7.40 1.97 10.34
N SER A 7 -6.61 0.97 9.97
CA SER A 7 -5.35 1.13 9.22
C SER A 7 -4.32 2.04 9.92
N MET A 8 -4.09 1.85 11.22
CA MET A 8 -3.20 2.71 12.02
C MET A 8 -1.76 2.74 11.50
N LEU A 9 -1.22 1.58 11.09
CA LEU A 9 0.13 1.47 10.56
C LEU A 9 0.25 2.14 9.18
N GLU A 10 -0.75 1.94 8.33
CA GLU A 10 -0.80 2.54 6.99
C GLU A 10 -0.93 4.07 7.07
N ASN A 11 -1.73 4.57 8.01
CA ASN A 11 -1.79 6.01 8.28
C ASN A 11 -0.47 6.55 8.84
N HIS A 12 0.25 5.77 9.67
CA HIS A 12 1.59 6.14 10.12
C HIS A 12 2.59 6.19 8.94
N HIS A 13 2.57 5.20 8.04
CA HIS A 13 3.39 5.20 6.82
C HIS A 13 3.13 6.44 5.96
N LEU A 14 1.86 6.81 5.77
CA LEU A 14 1.48 8.04 5.05
C LEU A 14 2.02 9.29 5.74
N ALA A 15 1.87 9.40 7.06
CA ALA A 15 2.35 10.54 7.81
C ALA A 15 3.87 10.73 7.68
N VAL A 16 4.63 9.64 7.81
CA VAL A 16 6.09 9.65 7.65
C VAL A 16 6.48 9.98 6.20
N ALA A 17 5.81 9.39 5.21
CA ALA A 17 6.10 9.65 3.79
C ALA A 17 5.88 11.12 3.42
N PHE A 18 4.75 11.72 3.81
CA PHE A 18 4.49 13.14 3.54
C PHE A 18 5.43 14.07 4.30
N ALA A 19 5.80 13.74 5.55
CA ALA A 19 6.80 14.51 6.28
C ALA A 19 8.17 14.48 5.57
N LEU A 20 8.56 13.34 5.00
CA LEU A 20 9.77 13.21 4.19
C LEU A 20 9.68 14.03 2.90
N PHE A 21 8.54 13.99 2.21
CA PHE A 21 8.33 14.80 0.99
C PHE A 21 8.39 16.31 1.28
N SER A 22 8.07 16.75 2.50
CA SER A 22 8.20 18.16 2.89
C SER A 22 9.56 18.49 3.54
N SER A 23 10.49 17.53 3.63
CA SER A 23 11.80 17.74 4.26
C SER A 23 12.80 18.37 3.28
N ALA A 24 13.67 19.24 3.82
CA ALA A 24 14.68 19.95 3.02
C ALA A 24 15.61 18.96 2.31
N GLY A 25 15.70 19.05 0.99
CA GLY A 25 16.51 18.17 0.15
C GLY A 25 15.79 16.92 -0.39
N CYS A 26 14.57 16.63 0.08
CA CYS A 26 13.75 15.51 -0.39
C CYS A 26 12.43 15.94 -1.05
N ASP A 27 12.14 17.24 -1.08
CA ASP A 27 10.92 17.79 -1.66
C ASP A 27 10.98 17.88 -3.20
N TRP A 28 10.71 16.74 -3.82
CA TRP A 28 10.45 16.67 -5.26
C TRP A 28 9.04 17.17 -5.62
N THR A 29 8.14 17.26 -4.63
CA THR A 29 6.74 17.65 -4.84
C THR A 29 6.57 19.14 -5.10
N ALA A 30 7.55 19.97 -4.73
CA ALA A 30 7.62 21.40 -5.04
C ALA A 30 7.54 21.73 -6.55
N ALA A 31 7.85 20.78 -7.43
CA ALA A 31 7.74 20.95 -8.88
C ALA A 31 6.33 20.71 -9.43
N LEU A 32 5.39 20.21 -8.63
CA LEU A 32 4.02 19.92 -9.04
C LEU A 32 3.13 21.15 -8.93
N THR A 33 2.15 21.29 -9.84
CA THR A 33 1.05 22.25 -9.63
C THR A 33 0.17 21.80 -8.46
N GLU A 34 -0.65 22.71 -7.92
CA GLU A 34 -1.57 22.40 -6.83
C GLU A 34 -2.52 21.25 -7.18
N GLU A 35 -3.03 21.23 -8.42
CA GLU A 35 -3.93 20.18 -8.91
C GLU A 35 -3.22 18.83 -9.00
N GLN A 36 -1.97 18.82 -9.49
CA GLN A 36 -1.15 17.61 -9.58
C GLN A 36 -0.79 17.08 -8.20
N TYR A 37 -0.42 17.95 -7.26
CA TYR A 37 -0.12 17.57 -5.89
C TYR A 37 -1.34 16.97 -5.20
N ARG A 38 -2.53 17.57 -5.39
CA ARG A 38 -3.79 17.05 -4.85
C ARG A 38 -4.10 15.66 -5.40
N ASP A 39 -3.98 15.45 -6.71
CA ASP A 39 -4.23 14.16 -7.35
C ASP A 39 -3.20 13.10 -6.95
N PHE A 40 -1.92 13.48 -6.84
CA PHE A 40 -0.86 12.64 -6.30
C PHE A 40 -1.17 12.21 -4.87
N ARG A 41 -1.48 13.16 -3.99
CA ARG A 41 -1.79 12.90 -2.58
C ARG A 41 -2.98 11.95 -2.46
N GLU A 42 -4.06 12.20 -3.20
CA GLU A 42 -5.24 11.33 -3.18
C GLU A 42 -4.90 9.91 -3.64
N THR A 43 -4.11 9.78 -4.71
CA THR A 43 -3.67 8.48 -5.24
C THR A 43 -2.82 7.72 -4.24
N VAL A 44 -1.82 8.35 -3.63
CA VAL A 44 -0.94 7.72 -2.63
C VAL A 44 -1.72 7.28 -1.40
N VAL A 45 -2.62 8.13 -0.89
CA VAL A 45 -3.46 7.80 0.28
C VAL A 45 -4.31 6.56 -0.01
N VAL A 46 -4.98 6.51 -1.16
CA VAL A 46 -5.80 5.35 -1.55
C VAL A 46 -4.93 4.09 -1.65
N MET A 47 -3.78 4.17 -2.30
CA MET A 47 -2.90 3.01 -2.51
C MET A 47 -2.36 2.45 -1.18
N VAL A 48 -1.86 3.30 -0.28
CA VAL A 48 -1.26 2.85 0.99
C VAL A 48 -2.31 2.37 1.98
N LEU A 49 -3.46 3.04 2.11
CA LEU A 49 -4.55 2.51 2.95
C LEU A 49 -5.09 1.19 2.38
N GLY A 50 -5.02 1.02 1.06
CA GLY A 50 -5.42 -0.19 0.36
C GLY A 50 -4.57 -1.43 0.65
N THR A 51 -3.37 -1.27 1.24
CA THR A 51 -2.52 -2.40 1.63
C THR A 51 -2.95 -3.05 2.94
N ASP A 52 -3.87 -2.43 3.70
CA ASP A 52 -4.43 -3.03 4.90
C ASP A 52 -5.21 -4.31 4.55
N MET A 53 -4.81 -5.44 5.12
CA MET A 53 -5.45 -6.73 4.90
C MET A 53 -6.90 -6.79 5.37
N ARG A 54 -7.35 -5.85 6.22
CA ARG A 54 -8.77 -5.74 6.62
C ARG A 54 -9.69 -5.51 5.42
N ALA A 55 -9.24 -4.76 4.41
CA ALA A 55 -10.02 -4.47 3.20
C ALA A 55 -9.77 -5.48 2.05
N HIS A 56 -8.87 -6.45 2.25
CA HIS A 56 -8.41 -7.36 1.20
C HIS A 56 -9.56 -8.08 0.49
N PHE A 57 -10.49 -8.69 1.23
CA PHE A 57 -11.57 -9.47 0.65
C PHE A 57 -12.59 -8.61 -0.10
N ASP A 58 -12.85 -7.40 0.37
CA ASP A 58 -13.74 -6.44 -0.29
C ASP A 58 -13.14 -6.00 -1.63
N HIS A 59 -11.85 -5.63 -1.62
CA HIS A 59 -11.10 -5.28 -2.82
C HIS A 59 -11.05 -6.45 -3.81
N LEU A 60 -10.78 -7.67 -3.33
CA LEU A 60 -10.72 -8.86 -4.18
C LEU A 60 -12.09 -9.18 -4.80
N THR A 61 -13.17 -9.06 -4.05
CA THR A 61 -14.53 -9.27 -4.54
C THR A 61 -14.87 -8.27 -5.63
N ARG A 62 -14.62 -6.98 -5.39
CA ARG A 62 -14.81 -5.92 -6.38
C ARG A 62 -13.97 -6.16 -7.64
N PHE A 63 -12.71 -6.55 -7.48
CA PHE A 63 -11.79 -6.84 -8.58
C PHE A 63 -12.27 -8.00 -9.44
N LYS A 64 -12.69 -9.11 -8.81
CA LYS A 64 -13.27 -10.27 -9.52
C LYS A 64 -14.53 -9.89 -10.29
N SER A 65 -15.45 -9.14 -9.67
CA SER A 65 -16.67 -8.68 -10.33
C SER A 65 -16.36 -7.79 -11.54
N LYS A 66 -15.38 -6.89 -11.42
CA LYS A 66 -14.95 -6.02 -12.53
C LYS A 66 -14.37 -6.84 -13.69
N ILE A 67 -13.52 -7.83 -13.41
CA ILE A 67 -12.94 -8.71 -14.44
C ILE A 67 -14.01 -9.58 -15.11
N ALA A 68 -14.97 -10.10 -14.35
CA ALA A 68 -16.05 -10.93 -14.90
C ALA A 68 -17.04 -10.12 -15.76
N GLY A 69 -17.14 -8.80 -15.53
CA GLY A 69 -17.93 -7.88 -16.34
C GLY A 69 -17.14 -7.35 -17.53
N GLU A 70 -16.93 -6.03 -17.55
CA GLU A 70 -16.29 -5.31 -18.67
C GLU A 70 -14.75 -5.32 -18.64
N GLY A 71 -14.13 -5.78 -17.55
CA GLY A 71 -12.69 -5.77 -17.37
C GLY A 71 -12.10 -4.35 -17.22
N PHE A 72 -10.77 -4.26 -17.26
CA PHE A 72 -10.07 -2.97 -17.29
C PHE A 72 -9.69 -2.65 -18.73
N THR A 73 -10.13 -1.50 -19.23
CA THR A 73 -9.88 -1.06 -20.62
C THR A 73 -8.88 0.09 -20.66
N GLN A 74 -8.41 0.46 -21.85
CA GLN A 74 -7.52 1.63 -22.02
C GLN A 74 -8.17 2.98 -21.66
N HIS A 75 -9.50 3.03 -21.53
CA HIS A 75 -10.27 4.26 -21.28
C HIS A 75 -10.82 4.32 -19.84
N MET A 76 -10.05 3.81 -18.87
CA MET A 76 -10.42 3.87 -17.45
C MET A 76 -10.57 5.30 -16.96
N ASP A 77 -11.56 5.52 -16.09
CA ASP A 77 -11.61 6.74 -15.31
C ASP A 77 -10.47 6.78 -14.25
N ARG A 78 -10.28 7.94 -13.62
CA ARG A 78 -9.23 8.11 -12.61
C ARG A 78 -9.42 7.22 -11.38
N LYS A 79 -10.67 6.92 -10.99
CA LYS A 79 -10.97 6.10 -9.81
C LYS A 79 -10.68 4.63 -10.08
N GLU A 80 -10.99 4.15 -11.27
CA GLU A 80 -10.67 2.81 -11.75
C GLU A 80 -9.17 2.61 -11.89
N LEU A 81 -8.47 3.60 -12.46
CA LEU A 81 -7.01 3.57 -12.53
C LEU A 81 -6.38 3.48 -11.13
N ARG A 82 -6.83 4.30 -10.18
CA ARG A 82 -6.35 4.24 -8.79
C ARG A 82 -6.67 2.90 -8.12
N PHE A 83 -7.86 2.34 -8.36
CA PHE A 83 -8.22 1.02 -7.84
C PHE A 83 -7.32 -0.08 -8.43
N LEU A 84 -7.02 -0.03 -9.72
CA LEU A 84 -6.10 -0.98 -10.36
C LEU A 84 -4.67 -0.86 -9.79
N LEU A 85 -4.19 0.37 -9.60
CA LEU A 85 -2.88 0.63 -8.98
C LEU A 85 -2.82 0.11 -7.54
N LEU A 86 -3.89 0.28 -6.76
CA LEU A 86 -4.03 -0.28 -5.42
C LEU A 86 -3.92 -1.81 -5.46
N ILE A 87 -4.64 -2.49 -6.36
CA ILE A 87 -4.58 -3.96 -6.47
C ILE A 87 -3.17 -4.41 -6.85
N ALA A 88 -2.53 -3.71 -7.79
CA ALA A 88 -1.17 -4.01 -8.20
C ALA A 88 -0.15 -3.83 -7.06
N LEU A 89 -0.27 -2.74 -6.29
CA LEU A 89 0.58 -2.48 -5.13
C LEU A 89 0.37 -3.55 -4.04
N HIS A 90 -0.89 -3.85 -3.73
CA HIS A 90 -1.25 -4.88 -2.75
C HIS A 90 -0.71 -6.25 -3.14
N ALA A 91 -0.85 -6.63 -4.41
CA ALA A 91 -0.30 -7.87 -4.94
C ALA A 91 1.23 -7.90 -4.84
N ALA A 92 1.91 -6.77 -5.10
CA ALA A 92 3.35 -6.65 -4.95
C ALA A 92 3.82 -6.79 -3.49
N ASP A 93 3.03 -6.30 -2.53
CA ASP A 93 3.31 -6.42 -1.10
C ASP A 93 3.24 -7.89 -0.64
N VAL A 94 2.21 -8.62 -1.07
CA VAL A 94 2.00 -10.02 -0.67
C VAL A 94 2.63 -11.08 -1.58
N CYS A 95 3.35 -10.70 -2.64
CA CYS A 95 3.92 -11.66 -3.61
C CYS A 95 5.12 -12.47 -3.10
N ASN A 96 5.53 -12.32 -1.84
CA ASN A 96 6.71 -13.03 -1.32
C ASN A 96 6.64 -14.57 -1.51
N PRO A 97 5.51 -15.25 -1.25
CA PRO A 97 5.40 -16.70 -1.43
C PRO A 97 5.53 -17.17 -2.90
N THR A 98 5.39 -16.27 -3.88
CA THR A 98 5.45 -16.63 -5.31
C THR A 98 6.85 -16.54 -5.91
N LYS A 99 7.85 -16.12 -5.11
CA LYS A 99 9.24 -15.96 -5.58
C LYS A 99 9.99 -17.30 -5.62
N PRO A 100 11.01 -17.45 -6.48
CA PRO A 100 11.83 -18.66 -6.52
C PRO A 100 12.46 -18.99 -5.17
N SER A 101 12.51 -20.28 -4.83
CA SER A 101 12.99 -20.84 -3.55
C SER A 101 14.17 -20.10 -2.90
N PRO A 102 15.30 -19.80 -3.57
CA PRO A 102 16.43 -19.14 -2.91
C PRO A 102 16.12 -17.72 -2.38
N VAL A 103 15.22 -16.99 -3.03
CA VAL A 103 14.80 -15.64 -2.58
C VAL A 103 13.79 -15.74 -1.44
N THR A 104 12.89 -16.73 -1.53
CA THR A 104 11.85 -16.97 -0.53
C THR A 104 12.48 -17.41 0.80
N HIS A 105 13.42 -18.37 0.80
CA HIS A 105 14.11 -18.79 2.03
C HIS A 105 14.84 -17.66 2.74
N ARG A 106 15.50 -16.75 2.01
CA ARG A 106 16.16 -15.57 2.59
C ARG A 106 15.17 -14.64 3.30
N ARG A 107 13.95 -14.48 2.77
CA ARG A 107 12.91 -13.62 3.33
C ARG A 107 12.14 -14.29 4.48
N HIS A 108 11.97 -15.61 4.44
CA HIS A 108 11.43 -16.37 5.58
C HIS A 108 12.31 -16.20 6.82
N ALA A 109 13.64 -16.28 6.67
CA ALA A 109 14.57 -16.03 7.78
C ALA A 109 14.42 -14.62 8.41
N VAL A 110 14.04 -13.62 7.60
CA VAL A 110 13.74 -12.26 8.10
C VAL A 110 12.40 -12.23 8.84
N HIS A 111 11.38 -12.90 8.32
CA HIS A 111 10.07 -12.99 8.99
C HIS A 111 10.17 -13.77 10.33
N ASP A 112 10.96 -14.83 10.37
CA ASP A 112 11.23 -15.61 11.58
C ASP A 112 12.02 -14.78 12.61
N ALA A 113 13.00 -13.98 12.16
CA ALA A 113 13.72 -13.04 13.03
C ALA A 113 12.81 -11.94 13.60
N PHE A 114 11.92 -11.35 12.79
CA PHE A 114 10.91 -10.40 13.25
C PHE A 114 9.92 -11.02 14.25
N SER A 115 9.51 -12.26 14.02
CA SER A 115 8.60 -12.98 14.92
C SER A 115 9.27 -13.28 16.26
N PHE A 116 10.57 -13.58 16.25
CA PHE A 116 11.36 -13.82 17.45
C PHE A 116 11.54 -12.54 18.28
N ASP A 117 11.84 -11.41 17.65
CA ASP A 117 11.97 -10.12 18.33
C ASP A 117 10.62 -9.61 18.90
N ALA A 118 9.51 -9.83 18.20
CA ALA A 118 8.17 -9.53 18.70
C ALA A 118 7.81 -10.40 19.93
N CYS A 119 8.20 -11.67 19.95
CA CYS A 119 8.01 -12.57 21.09
C CYS A 119 8.82 -12.10 22.31
N LEU A 120 10.02 -11.58 22.11
CA LEU A 120 10.87 -11.05 23.18
C LEU A 120 10.36 -9.72 23.76
N GLN A 121 9.64 -8.91 22.99
CA GLN A 121 9.03 -7.66 23.47
C GLN A 121 7.74 -7.88 24.26
N PHE A 122 6.99 -8.95 24.00
CA PHE A 122 5.79 -9.33 24.77
C PHE A 122 6.08 -10.17 26.02
N ALA A 123 7.33 -10.61 26.22
CA ALA A 123 7.78 -11.39 27.38
C ALA A 123 8.33 -10.52 28.55
N ARG A 124 7.97 -9.23 28.61
CA ARG A 124 8.28 -8.33 29.75
C ARG A 124 7.02 -7.72 30.34
#